data_AF-A0A6C8MHZ9-F1
#
_entry.id   AF-A0A6C8MHZ9-F1
#
_cell.length_a   1.000
_cell.length_b   1.000
_cell.length_c   1.000
_cell.angle_alpha   90.00
_cell.angle_beta   90.00
_cell.angle_gamma   90.00
#
_symmetry.space_group_name_H-M   'P 1'
#
loop_
_entity.id
_entity.type
_entity.pdbx_description
1 polymer ?
#
loop_
_entity_poly.entity_id
_entity_poly.type
_entity_poly.pdbx_seq_one_letter_code
_entity_poly.pdbx_strand_id
1 'polypeptide(L)'
;MLWSFIAVCLSAWLYVDASYRGPAWQRWVFKPVTLLLLLLLAWQAPMFDAISYLVLAGLCASLIGDALTLLPRQRLLYAVGAFFLSHLLYTIYFASQMTLSFFWPLPLVLLIVGALLIAVIWTRLEELRWPVGTFIAMTLVMVWLAGELWFFRPTAPALSAFTGATLLFIGNIVWLGSHYRRRFRADNAIAAACYFAGHFLIVRSLYL
;
A
#
# COMPACT_ATOMS: atom_id res chain seq x y z
N MET A 1 -6.48 -22.76 1.60
CA MET A 1 -7.13 -21.54 1.06
C MET A 1 -7.86 -20.78 2.15
N LEU A 2 -9.06 -21.20 2.59
CA LEU A 2 -9.86 -20.44 3.58
C LEU A 2 -9.13 -20.14 4.91
N TRP A 3 -8.41 -21.11 5.47
CA TRP A 3 -7.65 -20.95 6.71
C TRP A 3 -6.52 -19.91 6.63
N SER A 4 -5.84 -19.80 5.49
CA SER A 4 -4.78 -18.82 5.26
C SER A 4 -5.34 -17.39 5.20
N PHE A 5 -6.49 -17.21 4.54
CA PHE A 5 -7.21 -15.94 4.50
C PHE A 5 -7.68 -15.50 5.90
N ILE A 6 -8.27 -16.42 6.65
CA ILE A 6 -8.70 -16.15 8.04
C ILE A 6 -7.50 -15.78 8.92
N ALA A 7 -6.37 -16.48 8.79
CA ALA A 7 -5.17 -16.19 9.55
C ALA A 7 -4.62 -14.78 9.26
N VAL A 8 -4.61 -14.35 7.99
CA VAL A 8 -4.22 -12.98 7.61
C VAL A 8 -5.19 -11.96 8.19
N CYS A 9 -6.51 -12.17 8.04
CA CYS A 9 -7.52 -11.26 8.57
C CYS A 9 -7.48 -11.13 10.10
N LEU A 10 -7.35 -12.24 10.82
CA LEU A 10 -7.24 -12.24 12.28
C LEU A 10 -5.95 -11.57 12.74
N SER A 11 -4.83 -11.85 12.08
CA SER A 11 -3.54 -11.23 12.42
C SER A 11 -3.56 -9.72 12.14
N ALA A 12 -4.16 -9.29 11.02
CA ALA A 12 -4.35 -7.87 10.71
C ALA A 12 -5.29 -7.19 11.72
N TRP A 13 -6.37 -7.85 12.12
CA TRP A 13 -7.30 -7.34 13.13
C TRP A 13 -6.62 -7.18 14.49
N LEU A 14 -5.86 -8.19 14.93
CA LEU A 14 -5.08 -8.13 16.17
C LEU A 14 -4.04 -7.01 16.13
N TYR A 15 -3.39 -6.76 14.99
CA TYR A 15 -2.48 -5.63 14.85
C TYR A 15 -3.20 -4.27 14.96
N VAL A 16 -4.37 -4.13 14.32
CA VAL A 16 -5.16 -2.89 14.36
C VAL A 16 -5.66 -2.61 15.77
N ASP A 17 -6.17 -3.63 16.46
CA ASP A 17 -6.61 -3.53 17.86
C ASP A 17 -5.42 -3.18 18.78
N ALA A 18 -4.27 -3.86 18.59
CA ALA A 18 -3.05 -3.54 19.32
C ALA A 18 -2.51 -2.13 19.01
N SER A 19 -2.78 -1.60 17.82
CA SER A 19 -2.43 -0.23 17.44
C SER A 19 -3.31 0.83 18.08
N TYR A 20 -4.54 0.46 18.48
CA TYR A 20 -5.48 1.35 19.14
C TYR A 20 -5.38 1.29 20.67
N ARG A 21 -5.18 0.11 21.27
CA ARG A 21 -5.22 -0.11 22.74
C ARG A 21 -4.09 -0.97 23.30
N GLY A 22 -3.27 -1.60 22.46
CA GLY A 22 -2.33 -2.65 22.89
C GLY A 22 -0.92 -2.17 23.23
N PRO A 23 -0.15 -3.00 23.96
CA PRO A 23 1.24 -2.76 24.30
C PRO A 23 2.16 -2.71 23.07
N ALA A 24 3.24 -1.93 23.14
CA ALA A 24 4.12 -1.65 22.01
C ALA A 24 4.78 -2.90 21.38
N TRP A 25 5.01 -3.96 22.17
CA TRP A 25 5.61 -5.21 21.70
C TRP A 25 4.70 -5.98 20.73
N GLN A 26 3.37 -5.96 20.93
CA GLN A 26 2.43 -6.63 20.03
C GLN A 26 2.48 -6.01 18.64
N ARG A 27 2.57 -4.68 18.56
CA ARG A 27 2.72 -3.98 17.27
C ARG A 27 4.01 -4.42 16.56
N TRP A 28 5.11 -4.51 17.28
CA TRP A 28 6.39 -4.94 16.70
C TRP A 28 6.37 -6.36 16.12
N VAL A 29 5.61 -7.27 16.72
CA VAL A 29 5.53 -8.68 16.28
C VAL A 29 4.48 -8.87 15.20
N PHE A 30 3.27 -8.32 15.38
CA PHE A 30 2.17 -8.58 14.44
C PHE A 30 2.36 -7.87 13.10
N LYS A 31 3.12 -6.77 13.01
CA LYS A 31 3.41 -6.08 11.74
C LYS A 31 4.20 -6.94 10.74
N PRO A 32 5.39 -7.49 11.09
CA PRO A 32 6.12 -8.37 10.18
C PRO A 32 5.39 -9.70 9.98
N VAL A 33 4.72 -10.24 11.00
CA VAL A 33 4.00 -11.51 10.89
C VAL A 33 2.85 -11.42 9.88
N THR A 34 2.04 -10.36 9.94
CA THR A 34 0.95 -10.14 8.97
C THR A 34 1.45 -10.04 7.53
N LEU A 35 2.55 -9.31 7.30
CA LEU A 35 3.17 -9.22 5.97
C LEU A 35 3.79 -10.53 5.50
N LEU A 36 4.43 -11.30 6.39
CA LEU A 36 4.95 -12.63 6.06
C LEU A 36 3.82 -13.60 5.72
N LEU A 37 2.69 -13.54 6.45
CA LEU A 37 1.51 -14.32 6.11
C LEU A 37 0.93 -13.91 4.74
N LEU A 38 0.90 -12.62 4.43
CA LEU A 38 0.50 -12.12 3.11
C LEU A 38 1.45 -12.59 1.99
N LEU A 39 2.75 -12.63 2.26
CA LEU A 39 3.76 -13.09 1.31
C LEU A 39 3.63 -14.60 1.07
N LEU A 40 3.44 -15.39 2.13
CA LEU A 40 3.15 -16.82 2.03
C LEU A 40 1.82 -17.08 1.32
N LEU A 41 0.81 -16.22 1.53
CA LEU A 41 -0.44 -16.27 0.80
C LEU A 41 -0.18 -15.98 -0.68
N ALA A 42 0.47 -14.87 -1.04
CA ALA A 42 0.81 -14.57 -2.44
C ALA A 42 1.61 -15.71 -3.10
N TRP A 43 2.48 -16.39 -2.35
CA TRP A 43 3.25 -17.54 -2.82
C TRP A 43 2.41 -18.82 -3.02
N GLN A 44 1.20 -18.90 -2.46
CA GLN A 44 0.31 -20.04 -2.67
C GLN A 44 -0.71 -19.76 -3.79
N ALA A 45 -0.58 -18.65 -4.52
CA ALA A 45 -1.51 -18.30 -5.59
C ALA A 45 -1.42 -19.32 -6.75
N PRO A 46 -2.56 -19.81 -7.27
CA PRO A 46 -2.56 -20.80 -8.35
C PRO A 46 -2.01 -20.25 -9.68
N MET A 47 -2.02 -18.92 -9.87
CA MET A 47 -1.51 -18.25 -11.06
C MET A 47 -0.08 -17.73 -10.87
N PHE A 48 0.89 -18.64 -11.02
CA PHE A 48 2.32 -18.30 -11.10
C PHE A 48 2.76 -18.04 -12.54
N ASP A 49 2.44 -16.85 -13.04
CA ASP A 49 3.09 -16.32 -14.23
C ASP A 49 4.29 -15.44 -13.83
N ALA A 50 5.26 -15.24 -14.73
CA ALA A 50 6.48 -14.49 -14.44
C ALA A 50 6.21 -13.07 -13.91
N ILE A 51 5.09 -12.48 -14.33
CA ILE A 51 4.63 -11.14 -13.96
C ILE A 51 4.04 -11.11 -12.54
N SER A 52 3.42 -12.20 -12.06
CA SER A 52 2.85 -12.28 -10.70
C SER A 52 3.93 -12.16 -9.61
N TYR A 53 5.20 -12.49 -9.92
CA TYR A 53 6.33 -12.30 -9.00
C TYR A 53 6.59 -10.82 -8.66
N LEU A 54 6.10 -9.87 -9.48
CA LEU A 54 6.17 -8.45 -9.16
C LEU A 54 5.35 -8.11 -7.91
N VAL A 55 4.22 -8.79 -7.67
CA VAL A 55 3.41 -8.57 -6.46
C VAL A 55 4.14 -9.11 -5.23
N LEU A 56 4.77 -10.29 -5.34
CA LEU A 56 5.62 -10.84 -4.29
C LEU A 56 6.82 -9.92 -3.98
N ALA A 57 7.52 -9.46 -5.01
CA ALA A 57 8.63 -8.52 -4.88
C ALA A 57 8.16 -7.18 -4.26
N GLY A 58 6.96 -6.72 -4.63
CA GLY A 58 6.33 -5.54 -4.05
C GLY A 58 6.05 -5.70 -2.55
N LEU A 59 5.54 -6.86 -2.12
CA LEU A 59 5.36 -7.20 -0.70
C LEU A 59 6.69 -7.24 0.05
N CYS A 60 7.72 -7.87 -0.53
CA CYS A 60 9.07 -7.88 0.03
C CYS A 60 9.62 -6.46 0.21
N ALA A 61 9.47 -5.60 -0.80
CA ALA A 61 9.91 -4.21 -0.73
C ALA A 61 9.17 -3.44 0.37
N SER A 62 7.85 -3.67 0.52
CA SER A 62 7.06 -3.12 1.62
C SER A 62 7.52 -3.61 3.00
N LEU A 63 7.84 -4.89 3.15
CA LEU A 63 8.40 -5.46 4.38
C LEU A 63 9.75 -4.83 4.75
N ILE A 64 10.63 -4.66 3.76
CA ILE A 64 11.92 -3.98 3.92
C ILE A 64 11.69 -2.52 4.32
N GLY A 65 10.76 -1.82 3.65
CA GLY A 65 10.38 -0.45 3.98
C GLY A 65 9.92 -0.33 5.43
N ASP A 66 9.06 -1.24 5.88
CA ASP A 66 8.61 -1.30 7.27
C ASP A 66 9.75 -1.53 8.25
N ALA A 67 10.68 -2.44 7.97
CA ALA A 67 11.87 -2.64 8.79
C ALA A 67 12.75 -1.37 8.85
N LEU A 68 12.88 -0.66 7.73
CA LEU A 68 13.63 0.59 7.63
C LEU A 68 12.97 1.74 8.40
N THR A 69 11.64 1.77 8.55
CA THR A 69 10.97 2.77 9.37
C THR A 69 11.25 2.64 10.88
N LEU A 70 11.73 1.47 11.33
CA LEU A 70 12.08 1.21 12.72
C LEU A 70 13.49 1.72 13.07
N LEU A 71 14.31 2.02 12.04
CA LEU A 71 15.64 2.58 12.20
C LEU A 71 15.59 4.11 12.43
N PRO A 72 16.68 4.72 12.94
CA PRO A 72 16.73 6.14 13.25
C PRO A 72 16.38 7.03 12.04
N ARG A 73 15.82 8.22 12.34
CA ARG A 73 15.21 9.20 11.42
C ARG A 73 16.02 9.52 10.16
N GLN A 74 17.35 9.35 10.19
CA GLN A 74 18.25 9.53 9.05
C GLN A 74 18.02 8.52 7.91
N ARG A 75 17.35 7.38 8.15
CA ARG A 75 17.07 6.37 7.11
C ARG A 75 15.65 6.43 6.53
N LEU A 76 14.88 7.47 6.86
CA LEU A 76 13.52 7.63 6.34
C LEU A 76 13.50 7.69 4.80
N LEU A 77 14.55 8.24 4.18
CA LEU A 77 14.71 8.25 2.71
C LEU A 77 14.75 6.84 2.13
N TYR A 78 15.46 5.90 2.76
CA TYR A 78 15.51 4.51 2.31
C TYR A 78 14.17 3.81 2.51
N ALA A 79 13.45 4.10 3.59
CA ALA A 79 12.11 3.55 3.81
C ALA A 79 11.12 4.04 2.74
N VAL A 80 11.12 5.35 2.45
CA VAL A 80 10.31 5.94 1.36
C VAL A 80 10.69 5.32 0.01
N GLY A 81 11.99 5.11 -0.25
CA GLY A 81 12.46 4.42 -1.46
C GLY A 81 11.97 2.99 -1.58
N ALA A 82 11.93 2.23 -0.47
CA ALA A 82 11.41 0.86 -0.46
C ALA A 82 9.89 0.83 -0.67
N PHE A 83 9.13 1.75 -0.07
CA PHE A 83 7.69 1.87 -0.33
C PHE A 83 7.41 2.33 -1.77
N PHE A 84 8.21 3.25 -2.31
CA PHE A 84 8.16 3.63 -3.71
C PHE A 84 8.37 2.43 -4.62
N LEU A 85 9.40 1.62 -4.36
CA LEU A 85 9.69 0.42 -5.13
C LEU A 85 8.53 -0.58 -5.07
N SER A 86 7.90 -0.75 -3.90
CA SER A 86 6.72 -1.58 -3.74
C SER A 86 5.56 -1.14 -4.65
N HIS A 87 5.25 0.16 -4.65
CA HIS A 87 4.17 0.73 -5.48
C HIS A 87 4.52 0.70 -6.97
N LEU A 88 5.80 0.87 -7.32
CA LEU A 88 6.30 0.72 -8.68
C LEU A 88 6.12 -0.71 -9.19
N LEU A 89 6.45 -1.73 -8.39
CA LEU A 89 6.30 -3.13 -8.79
C LEU A 89 4.83 -3.50 -9.00
N TYR A 90 3.92 -3.06 -8.11
CA TYR A 90 2.48 -3.22 -8.31
C TYR A 90 1.98 -2.50 -9.55
N THR A 91 2.48 -1.29 -9.80
CA THR A 91 2.17 -0.51 -11.00
C THR A 91 2.57 -1.25 -12.27
N ILE A 92 3.77 -1.82 -12.34
CA ILE A 92 4.23 -2.59 -13.50
C ILE A 92 3.32 -3.83 -13.71
N TYR A 93 2.93 -4.50 -12.61
CA TYR A 93 1.99 -5.62 -12.66
C TYR A 93 0.60 -5.22 -13.17
N PHE A 94 0.09 -4.04 -12.81
CA PHE A 94 -1.18 -3.54 -13.34
C PHE A 94 -1.04 -3.09 -14.80
N ALA A 95 0.03 -2.39 -15.14
CA ALA A 95 0.31 -1.91 -16.48
C ALA A 95 0.44 -3.05 -17.50
N SER A 96 1.01 -4.19 -17.11
CA SER A 96 1.15 -5.36 -18.01
C SER A 96 -0.18 -6.02 -18.37
N GLN A 97 -1.24 -5.76 -17.60
CA GLN A 97 -2.59 -6.28 -17.86
C GLN A 97 -3.46 -5.30 -18.68
N MET A 98 -2.94 -4.10 -18.95
CA MET A 98 -3.71 -3.07 -19.63
C MET A 98 -3.82 -3.31 -21.14
N THR A 99 -4.97 -2.95 -21.67
CA THR A 99 -5.14 -2.63 -23.09
C THR A 99 -5.21 -1.12 -23.26
N LEU A 100 -4.72 -0.60 -24.40
CA LEU A 100 -4.72 0.84 -24.72
C LEU A 100 -6.14 1.43 -24.58
N SER A 101 -6.41 2.02 -23.42
CA SER A 101 -7.68 2.63 -23.04
C SER A 101 -7.39 3.65 -21.93
N PHE A 102 -8.09 4.78 -21.97
CA PHE A 102 -7.78 5.94 -21.12
C PHE A 102 -9.07 6.57 -20.59
N PHE A 103 -9.30 6.49 -19.29
CA PHE A 103 -10.45 7.06 -18.60
C PHE A 103 -10.01 8.32 -17.86
N TRP A 104 -9.99 9.45 -18.59
CA TRP A 104 -9.49 10.74 -18.13
C TRP A 104 -10.06 11.31 -16.79
N PRO A 105 -11.30 11.01 -16.34
CA PRO A 105 -11.81 11.57 -15.09
C PRO A 105 -11.04 11.09 -13.85
N LEU A 106 -10.60 9.83 -13.85
CA LEU A 106 -9.87 9.23 -12.72
C LEU A 106 -8.51 9.89 -12.46
N PRO A 107 -7.59 10.02 -13.45
CA PRO A 107 -6.31 10.70 -13.23
C PRO A 107 -6.50 12.17 -12.83
N LEU A 108 -7.54 12.86 -13.33
CA LEU A 108 -7.83 14.23 -12.92
C LEU A 108 -8.16 14.33 -11.43
N VAL A 109 -9.05 13.48 -10.91
CA VAL A 109 -9.39 13.44 -9.48
C VAL A 109 -8.17 13.10 -8.64
N LEU A 110 -7.37 12.11 -9.07
CA LEU A 110 -6.15 11.71 -8.38
C LEU A 110 -5.11 12.84 -8.35
N LEU A 111 -4.95 13.59 -9.43
CA LEU A 111 -4.07 14.76 -9.47
C LEU A 111 -4.52 15.85 -8.50
N ILE A 112 -5.82 16.14 -8.41
CA ILE A 112 -6.36 17.12 -7.46
C ILE A 112 -6.06 16.67 -6.02
N VAL A 113 -6.38 15.42 -5.68
CA VAL A 113 -6.15 14.89 -4.32
C VAL A 113 -4.65 14.85 -3.99
N GLY A 114 -3.82 14.44 -4.94
CA GLY A 114 -2.37 14.42 -4.82
C GLY A 114 -1.76 15.80 -4.60
N ALA A 115 -2.19 16.79 -5.39
CA ALA A 115 -1.75 18.17 -5.26
C ALA A 115 -2.16 18.77 -3.91
N LEU A 116 -3.41 18.52 -3.47
CA LEU A 116 -3.88 18.94 -2.15
C LEU A 116 -3.06 18.30 -1.03
N LEU A 117 -2.77 16.99 -1.12
CA LEU A 117 -1.93 16.31 -0.14
C LEU A 117 -0.56 16.97 -0.04
N ILE A 118 0.13 17.11 -1.18
CA ILE A 118 1.45 17.73 -1.26
C ILE A 118 1.41 19.15 -0.68
N ALA A 119 0.44 19.97 -1.07
CA ALA A 119 0.29 21.34 -0.57
C ALA A 119 0.14 21.39 0.96
N VAL A 120 -0.63 20.46 1.55
CA VAL A 120 -0.83 20.39 3.00
C VAL A 120 0.47 20.06 3.74
N ILE A 121 1.30 19.17 3.22
CA ILE A 121 2.55 18.73 3.88
C ILE A 121 3.80 19.52 3.44
N TRP A 122 3.71 20.34 2.38
CA TRP A 122 4.83 21.02 1.71
C TRP A 122 5.75 21.79 2.66
N THR A 123 5.16 22.50 3.62
CA THR A 123 5.88 23.37 4.55
C THR A 123 6.73 22.61 5.57
N ARG A 124 6.49 21.30 5.74
CA ARG A 124 7.10 20.45 6.79
C ARG A 124 8.08 19.41 6.24
N LEU A 125 8.19 19.29 4.92
CA LEU A 125 8.98 18.27 4.24
C LEU A 125 10.48 18.59 4.15
N GLU A 126 10.86 19.87 4.21
CA GLU A 126 12.26 20.34 4.13
C GLU A 126 13.03 19.66 2.99
N GLU A 127 14.06 18.85 3.29
CA GLU A 127 14.90 18.14 2.30
C GLU A 127 14.20 16.94 1.63
N LEU A 128 13.13 16.42 2.23
CA LEU A 128 12.41 15.22 1.75
C LEU A 128 11.29 15.54 0.76
N ARG A 129 11.14 16.80 0.32
CA ARG A 129 10.09 17.22 -0.63
C ARG A 129 10.09 16.39 -1.92
N TRP A 130 11.26 16.19 -2.51
CA TRP A 130 11.39 15.44 -3.75
C TRP A 130 11.11 13.94 -3.54
N PRO A 131 11.76 13.23 -2.59
CA PRO A 131 11.46 11.81 -2.34
C PRO A 131 9.99 11.52 -2.00
N VAL A 132 9.36 12.36 -1.17
CA VAL A 132 7.97 12.14 -0.77
C VAL A 132 7.02 12.53 -1.90
N GLY A 133 7.32 13.60 -2.65
CA GLY A 133 6.55 14.00 -3.82
C GLY A 133 6.53 12.92 -4.91
N THR A 134 7.68 12.31 -5.21
CA THR A 134 7.76 11.21 -6.18
C THR A 134 7.06 9.95 -5.68
N PHE A 135 7.14 9.66 -4.37
CA PHE A 135 6.38 8.56 -3.76
C PHE A 135 4.86 8.75 -3.87
N ILE A 136 4.36 9.96 -3.59
CA ILE A 136 2.95 10.29 -3.78
C ILE A 136 2.57 10.12 -5.25
N ALA A 137 3.34 10.70 -6.17
CA ALA A 137 3.08 10.57 -7.61
C ALA A 137 3.01 9.10 -8.06
N MET A 138 3.97 8.27 -7.63
CA MET A 138 4.00 6.84 -7.93
C MET A 138 2.77 6.11 -7.38
N THR A 139 2.33 6.45 -6.17
CA THR A 139 1.11 5.91 -5.58
C THR A 139 -0.13 6.31 -6.37
N LEU A 140 -0.21 7.55 -6.85
CA LEU A 140 -1.30 8.01 -7.71
C LEU A 140 -1.33 7.23 -9.03
N VAL A 141 -0.17 7.03 -9.67
CA VAL A 141 -0.06 6.24 -10.91
C VAL A 141 -0.52 4.80 -10.66
N MET A 142 -0.13 4.19 -9.53
CA MET A 142 -0.58 2.85 -9.16
C MET A 142 -2.10 2.76 -9.05
N VAL A 143 -2.74 3.70 -8.33
CA VAL A 143 -4.20 3.75 -8.17
C VAL A 143 -4.89 4.00 -9.50
N TRP A 144 -4.31 4.88 -10.33
CA TRP A 144 -4.82 5.18 -11.65
C TRP A 144 -4.86 3.94 -12.53
N LEU A 145 -3.73 3.24 -12.69
CA LEU A 145 -3.64 2.03 -13.51
C LEU A 145 -4.57 0.93 -13.01
N ALA A 146 -4.64 0.72 -11.69
CA ALA A 146 -5.57 -0.25 -11.12
C ALA A 146 -7.04 0.13 -11.38
N GLY A 147 -7.37 1.42 -11.34
CA GLY A 147 -8.72 1.90 -11.63
C GLY A 147 -9.08 1.81 -13.10
N GLU A 148 -8.14 2.10 -14.00
CA GLU A 148 -8.32 1.90 -15.44
C GLU A 148 -8.65 0.44 -15.77
N LEU A 149 -7.95 -0.53 -15.14
CA LEU A 149 -8.29 -1.95 -15.28
C LEU A 149 -9.74 -2.23 -14.86
N TRP A 150 -10.20 -1.68 -13.75
CA TRP A 150 -11.56 -1.88 -13.23
C TRP A 150 -12.63 -1.21 -14.09
N PHE A 151 -12.45 0.06 -14.46
CA PHE A 151 -13.46 0.83 -15.19
C PHE A 151 -13.64 0.34 -16.62
N PHE A 152 -12.59 -0.14 -17.28
CA PHE A 152 -12.69 -0.66 -18.64
C PHE A 152 -12.99 -2.16 -18.71
N ARG A 153 -12.50 -2.95 -17.77
CA ARG A 153 -12.75 -4.39 -17.69
C ARG A 153 -13.17 -4.78 -16.28
N PRO A 154 -14.44 -4.53 -15.92
CA PRO A 154 -14.94 -4.80 -14.58
C PRO A 154 -14.92 -6.31 -14.31
N THR A 155 -13.86 -6.75 -13.66
CA THR A 155 -13.62 -8.13 -13.24
C THR A 155 -13.37 -8.16 -11.74
N ALA A 156 -13.67 -9.30 -11.10
CA ALA A 156 -13.40 -9.51 -9.68
C ALA A 156 -11.94 -9.23 -9.27
N PRO A 157 -10.90 -9.70 -10.01
CA PRO A 157 -9.51 -9.36 -9.70
C PRO A 157 -9.22 -7.85 -9.83
N ALA A 158 -9.71 -7.18 -10.89
CA ALA A 158 -9.49 -5.75 -11.08
C ALA A 158 -10.13 -4.90 -9.97
N LEU A 159 -11.34 -5.25 -9.52
CA LEU A 159 -11.98 -4.57 -8.38
C LEU A 159 -11.15 -4.72 -7.09
N SER A 160 -10.66 -5.93 -6.84
CA SER A 160 -9.83 -6.22 -5.66
C SER A 160 -8.53 -5.42 -5.70
N ALA A 161 -7.85 -5.40 -6.86
CA ALA A 161 -6.63 -4.63 -7.05
C ALA A 161 -6.86 -3.11 -6.90
N PHE A 162 -7.92 -2.56 -7.50
CA PHE A 162 -8.26 -1.13 -7.40
C PHE A 162 -8.61 -0.70 -5.98
N THR A 163 -9.43 -1.49 -5.30
CA THR A 163 -9.80 -1.23 -3.90
C THR A 163 -8.56 -1.33 -3.01
N GLY A 164 -7.70 -2.32 -3.23
CA GLY A 164 -6.44 -2.48 -2.53
C GLY A 164 -5.51 -1.28 -2.71
N ALA A 165 -5.29 -0.84 -3.95
CA ALA A 165 -4.47 0.32 -4.28
C ALA A 165 -5.01 1.62 -3.64
N THR A 166 -6.33 1.80 -3.66
CA THR A 166 -6.98 2.98 -3.06
C THR A 166 -6.84 2.99 -1.54
N LEU A 167 -6.97 1.83 -0.87
CA LEU A 167 -6.70 1.72 0.56
C LEU A 167 -5.25 2.05 0.88
N LEU A 168 -4.27 1.59 0.09
CA LEU A 168 -2.87 1.99 0.28
C LEU A 168 -2.67 3.50 0.15
N PHE A 169 -3.32 4.13 -0.83
CA PHE A 169 -3.26 5.58 -0.98
C PHE A 169 -3.87 6.33 0.21
N ILE A 170 -5.03 5.90 0.69
CA ILE A 170 -5.66 6.46 1.90
C ILE A 170 -4.76 6.26 3.12
N GLY A 171 -4.16 5.08 3.27
CA GLY A 171 -3.18 4.78 4.31
C GLY A 171 -1.97 5.73 4.25
N ASN A 172 -1.44 5.98 3.06
CA ASN A 172 -0.33 6.91 2.83
C ASN A 172 -0.72 8.36 3.17
N ILE A 173 -1.94 8.81 2.83
CA ILE A 173 -2.46 10.13 3.22
C ILE A 173 -2.48 10.28 4.74
N VAL A 174 -3.03 9.29 5.45
CA VAL A 174 -3.13 9.31 6.91
C VAL A 174 -1.75 9.28 7.56
N TRP A 175 -0.86 8.42 7.07
CA TRP A 175 0.51 8.30 7.56
C TRP A 175 1.30 9.60 7.37
N LEU A 176 1.32 10.16 6.16
CA LEU A 176 2.02 11.42 5.86
C LEU A 176 1.42 12.60 6.64
N GLY A 177 0.09 12.68 6.72
CA GLY A 177 -0.60 13.73 7.47
C GLY A 177 -0.29 13.67 8.98
N SER A 178 -0.31 12.48 9.58
CA SER A 178 0.06 12.30 10.98
C SER A 178 1.54 12.60 11.23
N HIS A 179 2.42 12.13 10.34
CA HIS A 179 3.87 12.27 10.51
C HIS A 179 4.34 13.73 10.39
N TYR A 180 3.82 14.47 9.41
CA TYR A 180 4.31 15.83 9.09
C TYR A 180 3.44 16.97 9.65
N ARG A 181 2.15 16.75 9.96
CA ARG A 181 1.24 17.83 10.38
C ARG A 181 0.76 17.68 11.80
N ARG A 182 -0.08 16.67 12.07
CA ARG A 182 -0.71 16.50 13.39
C ARG A 182 -1.05 15.05 13.65
N ARG A 183 -0.44 14.50 14.70
CA ARG A 183 -0.81 13.19 15.24
C ARG A 183 -2.19 13.24 15.86
N PHE A 184 -2.95 12.16 15.70
CA PHE A 184 -4.26 11.99 16.33
C PHE A 184 -4.41 10.55 16.81
N ARG A 185 -5.22 10.30 17.85
CA ARG A 185 -5.20 9.03 18.59
C ARG A 185 -5.42 7.76 17.74
N ALA A 186 -6.13 7.86 16.62
CA ALA A 186 -6.46 6.73 15.75
C ALA A 186 -5.60 6.64 14.48
N ASP A 187 -4.58 7.50 14.33
CA ASP A 187 -3.78 7.60 13.11
C ASP A 187 -3.11 6.28 12.72
N ASN A 188 -2.43 5.65 13.67
CA ASN A 188 -1.72 4.40 13.47
C ASN A 188 -2.69 3.26 13.15
N ALA A 189 -3.87 3.22 13.78
CA ALA A 189 -4.85 2.18 13.55
C ALA A 189 -5.48 2.29 12.15
N ILE A 190 -5.84 3.51 11.71
CA ILE A 190 -6.43 3.74 10.39
C ILE A 190 -5.39 3.49 9.30
N ALA A 191 -4.18 4.03 9.44
CA ALA A 191 -3.10 3.81 8.47
C ALA A 191 -2.77 2.31 8.34
N ALA A 192 -2.71 1.60 9.47
CA ALA A 192 -2.47 0.16 9.48
C ALA A 192 -3.61 -0.65 8.86
N ALA A 193 -4.86 -0.36 9.21
CA ALA A 193 -6.02 -1.04 8.64
C ALA A 193 -6.03 -0.89 7.12
N CYS A 194 -5.82 0.34 6.63
CA CYS A 194 -5.73 0.63 5.20
C CYS A 194 -4.54 -0.09 4.55
N TYR A 195 -3.39 -0.13 5.22
CA TYR A 195 -2.18 -0.79 4.72
C TYR A 195 -2.37 -2.30 4.56
N PHE A 196 -2.82 -2.99 5.61
CA PHE A 196 -3.01 -4.44 5.56
C PHE A 196 -4.16 -4.84 4.64
N ALA A 197 -5.29 -4.14 4.70
CA ALA A 197 -6.39 -4.39 3.81
C ALA A 197 -5.99 -4.11 2.34
N GLY A 198 -5.19 -3.08 2.11
CA GLY A 198 -4.63 -2.75 0.80
C GLY A 198 -3.82 -3.89 0.20
N HIS A 199 -2.77 -4.33 0.91
CA HIS A 199 -1.92 -5.44 0.46
C HIS A 199 -2.70 -6.75 0.34
N PHE A 200 -3.61 -7.03 1.28
CA PHE A 200 -4.46 -8.21 1.23
C PHE A 200 -5.35 -8.24 -0.02
N LEU A 201 -5.97 -7.12 -0.39
CA LEU A 201 -6.84 -7.06 -1.57
C LEU A 201 -6.05 -7.17 -2.88
N ILE A 202 -4.81 -6.67 -2.92
CA ILE A 202 -3.90 -6.88 -4.05
C ILE A 202 -3.47 -8.35 -4.12
N VAL A 203 -3.13 -9.00 -3.01
CA VAL A 203 -2.82 -10.44 -3.01
C VAL A 203 -4.04 -11.26 -3.41
N ARG A 204 -5.21 -10.90 -2.91
CA ARG A 204 -6.48 -11.56 -3.24
C ARG A 204 -6.79 -11.49 -4.73
N SER A 205 -6.37 -10.45 -5.46
CA SER A 205 -6.60 -10.39 -6.90
C SER A 205 -5.84 -11.48 -7.67
N LEU A 206 -4.80 -12.09 -7.10
CA LEU A 206 -4.08 -13.22 -7.71
C LEU A 206 -4.85 -14.55 -7.63
N TYR A 207 -5.94 -14.59 -6.87
CA TYR A 207 -6.73 -15.79 -6.58
C TYR A 207 -8.11 -15.82 -7.26
N LEU A 208 -8.50 -14.70 -7.87
CA LEU A 208 -9.82 -14.51 -8.50
C LEU A 208 -9.69 -14.61 -10.01
#